data_AF-G2XXF5-F1
#
_entry.id   AF-G2XXF5-F1
#
_cell.length_a   1.000
_cell.length_b   1.000
_cell.length_c   1.000
_cell.angle_alpha   90.00
_cell.angle_beta   90.00
_cell.angle_gamma   90.00
#
_symmetry.space_group_name_H-M   'P 1'
#
loop_
_entity.id
_entity.type
_entity.pdbx_description
1 polymer ?
#
loop_
_entity_poly.entity_id
_entity_poly.type
_entity_poly.pdbx_seq_one_letter_code
_entity_poly.pdbx_strand_id
1 'polypeptide(L)'
;MYSFMGFNIAITITILLFLLSNTPHYQVRADAGLITSVNYDTFNIGGFGDWPKQHYHSSDLTSPRFLVNKWNESATSNHSHIFMSPTLDGEEKSPMIFSAKDLSLVYADPTWHGGSDTKLQFYNGKPHLTFWSGIDFQGHGSGGGCEFVSWGCGWSRVSTDRRWRGDM
;
A
#
# COMPACT_ATOMS: atom_id res chain seq x y z
N MET A 1 27.89 43.16 -36.58
CA MET A 1 27.20 41.89 -36.97
C MET A 1 26.88 40.97 -35.78
N TYR A 2 26.81 41.44 -34.52
CA TYR A 2 26.51 40.59 -33.34
C TYR A 2 25.07 40.74 -32.81
N SER A 3 24.29 41.71 -33.28
CA SER A 3 22.96 42.02 -32.72
C SER A 3 21.85 41.05 -33.15
N PHE A 4 21.98 40.43 -34.32
CA PHE A 4 20.96 39.49 -34.83
C PHE A 4 21.08 38.09 -34.23
N MET A 5 22.29 37.63 -33.87
CA MET A 5 22.50 36.29 -33.30
C MET A 5 21.99 36.18 -31.85
N GLY A 6 22.20 37.21 -31.03
CA GLY A 6 21.74 37.20 -29.62
C GLY A 6 20.22 37.22 -29.47
N PHE A 7 19.51 37.87 -30.38
CA PHE A 7 18.04 37.97 -30.35
C PHE A 7 17.37 36.61 -30.61
N ASN A 8 17.90 35.84 -31.56
CA ASN A 8 17.41 34.50 -31.88
C ASN A 8 17.64 33.51 -30.74
N ILE A 9 18.79 33.61 -30.06
CA ILE A 9 19.11 32.76 -28.90
C ILE A 9 18.15 33.08 -27.73
N ALA A 10 17.89 34.37 -27.45
CA ALA A 10 16.97 34.78 -26.39
C ALA A 10 15.53 34.31 -26.63
N ILE A 11 15.04 34.39 -27.88
CA ILE A 11 13.72 33.86 -28.24
C ILE A 11 13.67 32.34 -28.03
N THR A 12 14.70 31.63 -28.46
CA THR A 12 14.75 30.16 -28.36
C THR A 12 14.75 29.71 -26.89
N ILE A 13 15.53 30.37 -26.03
CA ILE A 13 15.55 30.11 -24.59
C ILE A 13 14.19 30.41 -23.96
N THR A 14 13.54 31.50 -24.37
CA THR A 14 12.22 31.88 -23.83
C THR A 14 11.14 30.89 -24.24
N ILE A 15 11.15 30.40 -25.48
CA ILE A 15 10.25 29.34 -25.96
C ILE A 15 10.52 28.04 -25.20
N LEU A 16 11.78 27.67 -25.00
CA LEU A 16 12.16 26.46 -24.26
C LEU A 16 11.69 26.54 -22.80
N LEU A 17 11.87 27.67 -22.14
CA LEU A 17 11.39 27.91 -20.77
C LEU A 17 9.86 27.90 -20.69
N PHE A 18 9.16 28.47 -21.68
CA PHE A 18 7.70 28.45 -21.75
C PHE A 18 7.15 27.04 -22.02
N LEU A 19 7.84 26.23 -22.81
CA LEU A 19 7.50 24.82 -23.02
C LEU A 19 7.72 24.02 -21.74
N LEU A 20 8.83 24.25 -21.02
CA LEU A 20 9.13 23.60 -19.75
C LEU A 20 8.18 24.02 -18.62
N SER A 21 7.68 25.26 -18.60
CA SER A 21 6.71 25.72 -17.59
C SER A 21 5.29 25.23 -17.84
N ASN A 22 4.95 24.89 -19.10
CA ASN A 22 3.63 24.40 -19.48
C ASN A 22 3.60 22.87 -19.67
N THR A 23 4.69 22.15 -19.39
CA THR A 23 4.55 20.70 -19.22
C THR A 23 3.67 20.46 -18.01
N PRO A 24 2.53 19.77 -18.12
CA PRO A 24 1.77 19.36 -16.97
C PRO A 24 2.70 18.50 -16.12
N HIS A 25 3.18 19.06 -15.01
CA HIS A 25 3.80 18.29 -13.96
C HIS A 25 2.68 17.42 -13.37
N TYR A 26 2.45 16.25 -13.97
CA TYR A 26 1.70 15.21 -13.30
C TYR A 26 2.45 14.97 -11.99
N GLN A 27 1.87 15.41 -10.87
CA GLN A 27 2.24 14.85 -9.60
C GLN A 27 1.91 13.37 -9.71
N VAL A 28 2.92 12.57 -10.05
CA VAL A 28 2.86 11.12 -9.96
C VAL A 28 2.81 10.84 -8.46
N ARG A 29 1.62 10.90 -7.89
CA ARG A 29 1.41 10.25 -6.60
C ARG A 29 1.64 8.77 -6.86
N ALA A 30 2.54 8.18 -6.09
CA ALA A 30 2.69 6.72 -6.08
C ALA A 30 1.35 6.04 -5.73
N ASP A 31 0.46 6.80 -5.07
CA ASP A 31 -0.88 6.38 -4.69
C ASP A 31 -1.97 6.93 -5.59
N ALA A 32 -2.76 6.03 -6.16
CA ALA A 32 -4.03 6.38 -6.77
C ALA A 32 -4.95 6.91 -5.65
N GLY A 33 -5.68 7.97 -5.94
CA GLY A 33 -6.65 8.50 -4.98
C GLY A 33 -7.67 7.43 -4.55
N LEU A 34 -8.15 7.56 -3.32
CA LEU A 34 -9.22 6.74 -2.78
C LEU A 34 -10.43 6.77 -3.72
N ILE A 35 -11.08 5.61 -3.84
CA ILE A 35 -12.39 5.55 -4.48
C ILE A 35 -13.38 6.06 -3.45
N THR A 36 -14.11 7.12 -3.76
CA THR A 36 -15.02 7.76 -2.82
C THR A 36 -16.47 7.58 -3.23
N SER A 37 -17.40 8.13 -2.45
CA SER A 37 -18.82 8.19 -2.80
C SER A 37 -19.11 8.84 -4.16
N VAL A 38 -18.24 9.73 -4.64
CA VAL A 38 -18.35 10.33 -5.98
C VAL A 38 -18.23 9.27 -7.08
N ASN A 39 -17.49 8.19 -6.83
CA ASN A 39 -17.26 7.10 -7.78
C ASN A 39 -18.06 5.84 -7.41
N TYR A 40 -19.04 5.94 -6.50
CA TYR A 40 -19.78 4.81 -5.95
C TYR A 40 -20.46 3.98 -7.04
N ASP A 41 -21.19 4.63 -7.95
CA ASP A 41 -21.88 3.92 -9.02
C ASP A 41 -20.89 3.24 -9.96
N THR A 42 -19.80 3.93 -10.34
CA THR A 42 -18.72 3.37 -11.16
C THR A 42 -18.07 2.15 -10.49
N PHE A 43 -17.87 2.19 -9.17
CA PHE A 43 -17.34 1.04 -8.43
C PHE A 43 -18.30 -0.14 -8.46
N ASN A 44 -19.58 0.06 -8.16
CA ASN A 44 -20.56 -1.03 -8.08
C ASN A 44 -20.88 -1.68 -9.43
N ILE A 45 -20.71 -0.96 -10.55
CA ILE A 45 -20.85 -1.54 -11.89
C ILE A 45 -19.54 -2.18 -12.41
N GLY A 46 -18.49 -2.26 -11.59
CA GLY A 46 -17.21 -2.87 -11.97
C GLY A 46 -16.31 -1.99 -12.83
N GLY A 47 -16.51 -0.67 -12.87
CA GLY A 47 -15.71 0.26 -13.67
C GLY A 47 -14.23 0.35 -13.26
N PHE A 48 -13.87 -0.18 -12.09
CA PHE A 48 -12.48 -0.34 -11.63
C PHE A 48 -11.98 -1.79 -11.69
N GLY A 49 -12.73 -2.68 -12.34
CA GLY A 49 -12.52 -4.13 -12.35
C GLY A 49 -13.15 -4.85 -11.15
N ASP A 50 -13.20 -6.18 -11.23
CA ASP A 50 -13.77 -7.04 -10.18
C ASP A 50 -13.01 -6.92 -8.85
N TRP A 51 -11.70 -6.67 -8.93
CA TRP A 51 -10.81 -6.41 -7.81
C TRP A 51 -10.03 -5.13 -8.08
N PRO A 52 -10.50 -3.97 -7.59
CA PRO A 52 -9.80 -2.72 -7.78
C PRO A 52 -8.40 -2.78 -7.16
N LYS A 53 -7.38 -2.69 -8.02
CA LYS A 53 -5.97 -2.81 -7.66
C LYS A 53 -5.22 -1.53 -8.00
N GLN A 54 -4.12 -1.31 -7.29
CA GLN A 54 -3.13 -0.29 -7.57
C GLN A 54 -1.77 -0.95 -7.73
N HIS A 55 -1.06 -0.55 -8.79
CA HIS A 55 0.30 -0.94 -9.08
C HIS A 55 1.24 0.25 -8.87
N TYR A 56 2.49 -0.03 -8.55
CA TYR A 56 3.49 0.98 -8.24
C TYR A 56 4.58 1.02 -9.31
N HIS A 57 5.09 2.21 -9.61
CA HIS A 57 6.16 2.34 -10.62
C HIS A 57 7.51 1.82 -10.15
N SER A 58 7.78 1.90 -8.84
CA SER A 58 9.08 1.57 -8.25
C SER A 58 9.17 0.14 -7.71
N SER A 59 8.09 -0.64 -7.78
CA SER A 59 8.03 -2.00 -7.23
C SER A 59 6.91 -2.80 -7.89
N ASP A 60 7.10 -4.09 -8.01
CA ASP A 60 6.07 -5.03 -8.52
C ASP A 60 4.98 -5.38 -7.48
N LEU A 61 4.87 -4.57 -6.41
CA LEU A 61 3.82 -4.73 -5.43
C LEU A 61 2.47 -4.35 -6.02
N THR A 62 1.42 -5.01 -5.55
CA THR A 62 0.03 -4.67 -5.85
C THR A 62 -0.72 -4.49 -4.53
N SER A 63 -1.56 -3.46 -4.44
CA SER A 63 -2.41 -3.20 -3.28
C SER A 63 -3.87 -3.02 -3.69
N PRO A 64 -4.84 -3.27 -2.79
CA PRO A 64 -6.24 -2.96 -3.07
C PRO A 64 -6.48 -1.46 -3.15
N ARG A 65 -7.45 -1.07 -3.99
CA ARG A 65 -8.06 0.26 -3.94
C ARG A 65 -9.35 0.19 -3.15
N PHE A 66 -9.37 0.86 -2.00
CA PHE A 66 -10.53 0.88 -1.11
C PHE A 66 -11.61 1.84 -1.61
N LEU A 67 -12.87 1.37 -1.57
CA LEU A 67 -14.04 2.25 -1.59
C LEU A 67 -14.30 2.78 -0.18
N VAL A 68 -14.22 4.10 -0.04
CA VAL A 68 -14.52 4.82 1.19
C VAL A 68 -15.78 5.66 0.98
N ASN A 69 -16.92 5.14 1.45
CA ASN A 69 -18.21 5.82 1.31
C ASN A 69 -18.29 7.11 2.15
N LYS A 70 -17.69 7.10 3.34
CA LYS A 70 -17.65 8.24 4.24
C LYS A 70 -16.35 8.20 5.04
N TRP A 71 -15.54 9.24 4.93
CA TRP A 71 -14.39 9.45 5.80
C TRP A 71 -14.81 10.31 6.99
N ASN A 72 -14.74 9.76 8.20
CA ASN A 72 -15.03 10.51 9.42
C ASN A 72 -13.88 10.33 10.41
N GLU A 73 -12.95 11.29 10.39
CA GLU A 73 -11.78 11.28 11.27
C GLU A 73 -12.17 11.25 12.75
N SER A 74 -13.25 11.94 13.14
CA SER A 74 -13.71 11.96 14.53
C SER A 74 -14.23 10.61 15.04
N ALA A 75 -14.67 9.73 14.14
CA ALA A 75 -15.11 8.37 14.45
C ALA A 75 -14.01 7.32 14.24
N THR A 76 -12.84 7.75 13.77
CA THR A 76 -11.69 6.88 13.52
C THR A 76 -10.69 7.07 14.66
N SER A 77 -10.12 5.98 15.15
CA SER A 77 -9.07 6.09 16.17
C SER A 77 -7.84 6.80 15.61
N ASN A 78 -7.20 7.68 16.38
CA ASN A 78 -5.99 8.41 15.99
C ASN A 78 -4.71 7.55 16.02
N HIS A 79 -4.77 6.34 15.45
CA HIS A 79 -3.61 5.48 15.27
C HIS A 79 -2.93 5.80 13.93
N SER A 80 -1.67 5.40 13.79
CA SER A 80 -0.87 5.72 12.60
C SER A 80 -1.07 4.76 11.44
N HIS A 81 -1.40 3.49 11.72
CA HIS A 81 -1.42 2.43 10.72
C HIS A 81 -2.57 1.44 10.91
N ILE A 82 -2.95 0.80 9.81
CA ILE A 82 -3.92 -0.30 9.73
C ILE A 82 -3.19 -1.52 9.20
N PHE A 83 -3.36 -2.65 9.89
CA PHE A 83 -2.78 -3.92 9.50
C PHE A 83 -3.87 -4.83 8.97
N MET A 84 -3.66 -5.36 7.77
CA MET A 84 -4.61 -6.28 7.14
C MET A 84 -3.92 -7.07 6.03
N SER A 85 -4.52 -8.19 5.65
CA SER A 85 -4.06 -9.03 4.53
C SER A 85 -5.23 -9.30 3.61
N PRO A 86 -5.67 -8.30 2.83
CA PRO A 86 -6.73 -8.48 1.86
C PRO A 86 -6.30 -9.50 0.82
N THR A 87 -7.23 -10.37 0.41
CA THR A 87 -7.00 -11.22 -0.75
C THR A 87 -7.23 -10.39 -2.00
N LEU A 88 -6.32 -10.50 -2.96
CA LEU A 88 -6.42 -9.87 -4.27
C LEU A 88 -6.33 -10.97 -5.31
N ASP A 89 -7.27 -10.98 -6.25
CA ASP A 89 -7.28 -12.00 -7.29
C ASP A 89 -5.99 -11.98 -8.12
N GLY A 90 -5.41 -13.15 -8.38
CA GLY A 90 -4.16 -13.28 -9.13
C GLY A 90 -2.90 -12.74 -8.43
N GLU A 91 -2.98 -12.31 -7.18
CA GLU A 91 -1.83 -11.83 -6.39
C GLU A 91 -1.51 -12.76 -5.22
N GLU A 92 -0.23 -12.88 -4.89
CA GLU A 92 0.22 -13.62 -3.71
C GLU A 92 -0.27 -12.94 -2.42
N LYS A 93 -0.59 -13.74 -1.40
CA LYS A 93 -1.03 -13.23 -0.10
C LYS A 93 0.13 -12.50 0.58
N SER A 94 -0.14 -11.27 1.01
CA SER A 94 0.85 -10.42 1.69
C SER A 94 0.26 -9.81 2.96
N PRO A 95 1.04 -9.77 4.07
CA PRO A 95 0.75 -8.81 5.13
C PRO A 95 0.89 -7.41 4.55
N MET A 96 -0.08 -6.54 4.79
CA MET A 96 -0.05 -5.17 4.34
C MET A 96 -0.23 -4.22 5.52
N ILE A 97 0.56 -3.14 5.50
CA ILE A 97 0.44 -2.02 6.43
C ILE A 97 0.00 -0.82 5.61
N PHE A 98 -1.14 -0.25 5.96
CA PHE A 98 -1.65 0.99 5.37
C PHE A 98 -1.54 2.14 6.35
N SER A 99 -1.29 3.33 5.84
CA SER A 99 -1.44 4.57 6.61
C SER A 99 -2.90 4.74 7.02
N ALA A 100 -3.16 4.96 8.30
CA ALA A 100 -4.53 5.21 8.78
C ALA A 100 -5.08 6.59 8.34
N LYS A 101 -4.22 7.48 7.80
CA LYS A 101 -4.60 8.84 7.40
C LYS A 101 -5.25 8.89 6.02
N ASP A 102 -4.78 8.05 5.11
CA ASP A 102 -5.15 8.11 3.69
C ASP A 102 -5.22 6.74 3.00
N LEU A 103 -5.00 5.65 3.75
CA LEU A 103 -4.94 4.26 3.26
C LEU A 103 -3.88 4.03 2.17
N SER A 104 -2.85 4.87 2.10
CA SER A 104 -1.67 4.60 1.29
C SER A 104 -0.93 3.37 1.81
N LEU A 105 -0.34 2.58 0.90
CA LEU A 105 0.45 1.40 1.28
C LEU A 105 1.79 1.87 1.84
N VAL A 106 2.09 1.43 3.07
CA VAL A 106 3.37 1.69 3.75
C VAL A 106 4.30 0.49 3.64
N TYR A 107 3.76 -0.73 3.69
CA TYR A 107 4.54 -1.96 3.61
C TYR A 107 3.70 -3.09 3.04
N ALA A 108 4.30 -3.88 2.17
CA ALA A 108 3.85 -5.21 1.78
C ALA A 108 5.08 -6.08 1.48
N ASP A 109 4.97 -7.37 1.75
CA ASP A 109 5.97 -8.36 1.40
C ASP A 109 5.28 -9.70 1.10
N PRO A 110 4.97 -9.97 -0.19
CA PRO A 110 4.30 -11.21 -0.59
C PRO A 110 5.15 -12.47 -0.34
N THR A 111 6.45 -12.34 -0.07
CA THR A 111 7.33 -13.49 0.19
C THR A 111 7.04 -14.15 1.55
N TRP A 112 6.18 -13.54 2.37
CA TRP A 112 5.64 -14.19 3.56
C TRP A 112 4.60 -15.24 3.26
N HIS A 113 4.01 -15.30 2.05
CA HIS A 113 2.96 -16.23 1.70
C HIS A 113 1.85 -16.25 2.78
N GLY A 114 1.19 -15.13 3.03
CA GLY A 114 0.25 -15.02 4.14
C GLY A 114 0.01 -13.60 4.60
N GLY A 115 -0.22 -13.41 5.90
CA GLY A 115 -0.56 -12.10 6.50
C GLY A 115 -1.90 -12.07 7.21
N SER A 116 -2.65 -13.18 7.19
CA SER A 116 -3.96 -13.28 7.86
C SER A 116 -3.82 -13.35 9.38
N ASP A 117 -4.95 -13.24 10.09
CA ASP A 117 -5.01 -13.42 11.56
C ASP A 117 -4.03 -12.50 12.30
N THR A 118 -3.96 -11.23 11.87
CA THR A 118 -3.11 -10.23 12.52
C THR A 118 -3.65 -9.91 13.91
N LYS A 119 -2.79 -10.03 14.93
CA LYS A 119 -3.16 -9.82 16.33
C LYS A 119 -2.02 -9.34 17.20
N LEU A 120 -2.36 -8.61 18.24
CA LEU A 120 -1.45 -8.28 19.33
C LEU A 120 -1.32 -9.50 20.26
N GLN A 121 -0.11 -10.03 20.37
CA GLN A 121 0.23 -11.11 21.29
C GLN A 121 1.35 -10.65 22.24
N PHE A 122 1.40 -11.24 23.42
CA PHE A 122 2.44 -10.94 24.39
C PHE A 122 3.41 -12.11 24.51
N TYR A 123 4.70 -11.84 24.37
CA TYR A 123 5.77 -12.80 24.60
C TYR A 123 6.77 -12.22 25.61
N ASN A 124 7.04 -12.95 26.69
CA ASN A 124 7.88 -12.48 27.81
C ASN A 124 7.50 -11.08 28.32
N GLY A 125 6.20 -10.80 28.42
CA GLY A 125 5.66 -9.51 28.88
C GLY A 125 5.80 -8.35 27.89
N LYS A 126 6.33 -8.59 26.68
CA LYS A 126 6.45 -7.59 25.62
C LYS A 126 5.33 -7.77 24.60
N PRO A 127 4.75 -6.67 24.07
CA PRO A 127 3.79 -6.74 22.99
C PRO A 127 4.50 -7.03 21.66
N HIS A 128 3.96 -7.97 20.89
CA HIS A 128 4.37 -8.33 19.55
C HIS A 128 3.16 -8.31 18.64
N LEU A 129 3.30 -7.69 17.47
CA LEU A 129 2.31 -7.84 16.43
C LEU A 129 2.61 -9.15 15.69
N THR A 130 1.63 -10.04 15.62
CA THR A 130 1.81 -11.36 15.00
C THR A 130 0.80 -11.55 13.89
N PHE A 131 1.14 -12.39 12.92
CA PHE A 131 0.28 -12.78 11.80
C PHE A 131 0.59 -14.21 11.39
N TRP A 132 -0.34 -14.84 10.68
CA TRP A 132 -0.15 -16.18 10.14
C TRP A 132 0.52 -16.12 8.76
N SER A 133 1.51 -16.98 8.55
CA SER A 133 2.20 -17.21 7.28
C SER A 133 2.16 -18.71 6.96
N GLY A 134 1.87 -19.06 5.71
CA GLY A 134 1.74 -20.45 5.31
C GLY A 134 1.03 -20.66 3.97
N ILE A 135 0.69 -21.90 3.70
CA ILE A 135 0.02 -22.29 2.47
C ILE A 135 -1.42 -22.62 2.80
N ASP A 136 -2.35 -22.02 2.06
CA ASP A 136 -3.76 -22.35 2.13
C ASP A 136 -4.11 -23.53 1.22
N PHE A 137 -4.97 -24.40 1.71
CA PHE A 137 -5.63 -25.49 0.99
C PHE A 137 -7.14 -25.20 0.94
N GLN A 138 -7.88 -25.99 0.15
CA GLN A 138 -9.35 -25.90 0.15
C GLN A 138 -9.92 -26.26 1.53
N GLY A 139 -10.22 -25.22 2.32
CA GLY A 139 -10.89 -25.30 3.62
C GLY A 139 -9.98 -25.34 4.86
N HIS A 140 -8.66 -25.36 4.72
CA HIS A 140 -7.70 -25.32 5.84
C HIS A 140 -6.33 -24.79 5.37
N GLY A 141 -5.45 -24.36 6.28
CA GLY A 141 -4.09 -23.90 5.95
C GLY A 141 -3.02 -24.62 6.76
N SER A 142 -1.81 -24.74 6.22
CA SER A 142 -0.62 -25.17 6.94
C SER A 142 0.37 -24.02 7.03
N GLY A 143 0.74 -23.63 8.24
CA GLY A 143 1.60 -22.47 8.45
C GLY A 143 2.04 -22.30 9.89
N GLY A 144 2.64 -21.15 10.16
CA GLY A 144 3.12 -20.75 11.48
C GLY A 144 2.89 -19.27 11.75
N GLY A 145 2.90 -18.92 13.04
CA GLY A 145 2.88 -17.52 13.47
C GLY A 145 4.22 -16.85 13.18
N CYS A 146 4.16 -15.68 12.54
CA CYS A 146 5.28 -14.77 12.35
C CYS A 146 5.06 -13.51 13.17
N GLU A 147 6.15 -12.83 13.55
CA GLU A 147 6.08 -11.60 14.33
C GLU A 147 6.69 -10.41 13.59
N PHE A 148 6.04 -9.25 13.72
CA PHE A 148 6.59 -7.95 13.41
C PHE A 148 7.20 -7.35 14.66
N VAL A 149 8.50 -7.09 14.61
CA VAL A 149 9.19 -6.29 15.63
C VAL A 149 9.50 -4.92 15.02
N SER A 150 8.89 -3.89 15.58
CA SER A 150 9.18 -2.48 15.25
C SER A 150 10.44 -2.06 15.98
N TRP A 151 11.52 -1.81 15.23
CA TRP A 151 12.65 -1.01 15.71
C TRP A 151 12.43 0.40 15.18
N GLY A 152 12.78 1.45 15.93
CA GLY A 152 12.38 2.85 15.66
C GLY A 152 12.62 3.42 14.25
N CYS A 153 13.25 2.70 13.32
CA CYS A 153 13.40 3.05 11.90
C CYS A 153 13.13 1.90 10.90
N GLY A 154 12.54 0.75 11.29
CA GLY A 154 12.26 -0.33 10.34
C GLY A 154 11.55 -1.55 10.92
N TRP A 155 10.96 -2.36 10.04
CA TRP A 155 10.32 -3.63 10.37
C TRP A 155 11.28 -4.78 10.06
N SER A 156 11.53 -5.65 11.05
CA SER A 156 12.43 -6.79 10.87
C SER A 156 11.65 -8.09 10.81
N ARG A 157 12.04 -8.96 9.87
CA ARG A 157 11.58 -10.34 9.76
C ARG A 157 12.10 -11.12 10.96
N VAL A 158 11.21 -11.52 11.86
CA VAL A 158 11.51 -12.54 12.86
C VAL A 158 10.53 -13.68 12.66
N SER A 159 11.02 -14.77 12.09
CA SER A 159 10.28 -16.03 12.00
C SER A 159 10.60 -16.80 13.27
N THR A 160 9.59 -17.00 14.12
CA THR A 160 9.70 -18.01 15.16
C THR A 160 9.38 -19.35 14.48
N ASP A 161 10.40 -20.16 14.19
CA ASP A 161 10.28 -21.54 13.65
C ASP A 161 9.67 -22.52 14.68
N ARG A 162 8.78 -22.03 15.55
CA ARG A 162 8.04 -22.84 16.50
C ARG A 162 6.59 -22.88 16.03
N ARG A 163 6.18 -24.06 15.55
CA ARG A 163 4.77 -24.46 15.41
C ARG A 163 4.03 -24.04 16.68
N TRP A 164 3.27 -22.96 16.59
CA TRP A 164 2.21 -22.68 17.54
C TRP A 164 1.13 -23.72 17.27
N ARG A 165 1.22 -24.88 17.95
CA ARG A 165 0.06 -25.77 18.10
C ARG A 165 -0.94 -24.99 18.95
N GLY A 166 -1.91 -24.37 18.28
CA GLY A 166 -3.09 -23.86 18.95
C GLY A 166 -3.92 -25.05 19.41
N ASP A 167 -4.07 -25.20 20.72
CA ASP A 167 -5.25 -25.85 21.24
C ASP A 167 -6.41 -24.90 20.95
N MET A 168 -7.36 -25.38 20.15
CA MET A 168 -8.68 -24.77 19.94
C MET A 168 -9.55 -24.96 21.17
#